data_AF-B7FMV0-F1
#
_entry.id   AF-B7FMV0-F1
#
_cell.length_a   1.000
_cell.length_b   1.000
_cell.length_c   1.000
_cell.angle_alpha   90.00
_cell.angle_beta   90.00
_cell.angle_gamma   90.00
#
_symmetry.space_group_name_H-M   'P 1'
#
loop_
_entity.id
_entity.type
_entity.pdbx_description
1 polymer ?
#
loop_
_entity_poly.entity_id
_entity_poly.type
_entity_poly.pdbx_seq_one_letter_code
_entity_poly.pdbx_strand_id
1 'polypeptide(L)'
;MLFSTYCLVLAQIYGIIPTCIITKGFHVGQSCFSRNLLQARKLEAQLDEQMNAYRKLVSTNLSTKGDAAQSDVESWIERLIKQLQQVNSQMQAWVSSGGSDMVSHTLTRHQEILQDITQEFYRLRSSLRAKQEHASLLDDFKEFDRTRLDLEEGWENLNSIHS
;
A
#
# COMPACT_ATOMS: atom_id res chain seq x y z
N MET A 1 11.30 -37.06 -25.39
CA MET A 1 10.36 -36.02 -25.88
C MET A 1 9.15 -36.57 -26.66
N LEU A 2 8.90 -37.89 -26.66
CA LEU A 2 7.84 -38.50 -27.47
C LEU A 2 6.56 -38.87 -26.69
N PHE A 3 6.46 -38.57 -25.40
CA PHE A 3 5.26 -38.88 -24.59
C PHE A 3 4.18 -37.78 -24.61
N SER A 4 4.49 -36.56 -25.05
CA SER A 4 3.56 -35.42 -24.99
C SER A 4 2.64 -35.32 -26.23
N THR A 5 3.11 -35.78 -27.39
CA THR A 5 2.32 -35.76 -28.63
C THR A 5 1.30 -36.90 -28.72
N TYR A 6 1.57 -38.06 -28.10
CA TYR A 6 0.62 -39.18 -28.06
C TYR A 6 -0.65 -38.88 -27.25
N CYS A 7 -0.57 -38.03 -26.22
CA CYS A 7 -1.74 -37.60 -25.45
C CYS A 7 -2.73 -36.76 -26.28
N LEU A 8 -2.24 -35.94 -27.21
CA LEU A 8 -3.09 -35.06 -28.01
C LEU A 8 -3.80 -35.81 -29.15
N VAL A 9 -3.17 -36.84 -29.72
CA VAL A 9 -3.76 -37.63 -30.81
C VAL A 9 -4.78 -38.66 -30.29
N LEU A 10 -4.54 -39.26 -29.13
CA LEU A 10 -5.52 -40.18 -28.51
C LEU A 10 -6.78 -39.46 -28.01
N ALA A 11 -6.68 -38.17 -27.64
CA ALA A 11 -7.84 -37.36 -27.24
C ALA A 11 -8.79 -37.01 -28.39
N GLN A 12 -8.32 -37.03 -29.65
CA GLN A 12 -9.15 -36.77 -30.84
C GLN A 12 -9.94 -38.02 -31.28
N ILE A 13 -9.45 -39.22 -30.98
CA ILE A 13 -10.11 -40.48 -31.38
C ILE A 13 -11.21 -40.88 -30.38
N TYR A 14 -11.10 -40.49 -29.10
CA TYR A 14 -12.04 -40.89 -28.04
C TYR A 14 -13.20 -39.92 -27.78
N GLY A 15 -13.47 -38.94 -28.65
CA GLY A 15 -14.80 -38.29 -28.81
C GLY A 15 -15.60 -37.83 -27.57
N ILE A 16 -14.98 -37.70 -26.38
CA ILE A 16 -15.65 -37.40 -25.10
C ILE A 16 -14.74 -36.50 -24.25
N ILE A 17 -14.16 -35.46 -24.83
CA ILE A 17 -13.90 -34.24 -24.06
C ILE A 17 -14.89 -33.21 -24.58
N PRO A 18 -15.90 -32.82 -23.78
CA PRO A 18 -16.88 -31.85 -24.24
C PRO A 18 -16.14 -30.55 -24.51
N THR A 19 -16.07 -30.15 -25.79
CA THR A 19 -15.72 -28.79 -26.20
C THR A 19 -16.57 -27.74 -25.47
N CYS A 20 -17.73 -28.14 -24.95
CA CYS A 20 -18.62 -27.38 -24.06
C CYS A 20 -18.05 -27.07 -22.66
N ILE A 21 -17.13 -27.88 -22.11
CA ILE A 21 -16.54 -27.61 -20.77
C ILE A 21 -15.43 -26.56 -20.86
N ILE A 22 -14.61 -26.62 -21.90
CA ILE A 22 -13.52 -25.64 -22.12
C ILE A 22 -14.10 -24.25 -22.42
N THR A 23 -15.18 -24.16 -23.21
CA THR A 23 -15.83 -22.86 -23.51
C THR A 23 -16.56 -22.25 -22.31
N LYS A 24 -17.23 -23.05 -21.47
CA LYS A 24 -17.86 -22.54 -20.24
C LYS A 24 -16.84 -22.05 -19.21
N GLY A 25 -15.72 -22.77 -19.03
CA GLY A 25 -14.62 -22.35 -18.16
C GLY A 25 -13.96 -21.06 -18.63
N PHE A 26 -13.78 -20.90 -19.94
CA PHE A 26 -13.22 -19.68 -20.54
C PHE A 26 -14.13 -18.45 -20.36
N HIS A 27 -15.44 -18.59 -20.59
CA HIS A 27 -16.39 -17.47 -20.46
C HIS A 27 -16.62 -17.04 -18.99
N VAL A 28 -16.67 -18.01 -18.06
CA VAL A 28 -16.69 -17.73 -16.62
C VAL A 28 -15.38 -17.04 -16.19
N GLY A 29 -14.24 -17.50 -16.71
CA GLY A 29 -12.93 -16.88 -16.50
C GLY A 29 -12.88 -15.39 -16.91
N GLN A 30 -13.35 -15.06 -18.11
CA GLN A 30 -13.41 -13.67 -18.58
C GLN A 30 -14.33 -12.78 -17.74
N SER A 31 -15.46 -13.33 -17.26
CA SER A 31 -16.41 -12.62 -16.40
C SER A 31 -15.81 -12.34 -15.01
N CYS A 32 -15.08 -13.31 -14.44
CA CYS A 32 -14.36 -13.15 -13.18
C CYS A 32 -13.19 -12.16 -13.30
N PHE A 33 -12.47 -12.20 -14.42
CA PHE A 33 -11.37 -11.27 -14.68
C PHE A 33 -11.86 -9.82 -14.76
N SER A 34 -12.92 -9.56 -15.51
CA SER A 34 -13.52 -8.23 -15.64
C SER A 34 -14.01 -7.66 -14.30
N ARG A 35 -14.53 -8.52 -13.42
CA ARG A 35 -14.92 -8.16 -12.05
C ARG A 35 -13.71 -7.74 -11.21
N ASN A 36 -12.61 -8.47 -11.29
CA ASN A 36 -11.38 -8.14 -10.58
C ASN A 36 -10.78 -6.81 -11.05
N LEU A 37 -10.81 -6.51 -12.35
CA LEU A 37 -10.37 -5.20 -12.85
C LEU A 37 -11.21 -4.04 -12.30
N LEU A 38 -12.53 -4.20 -12.29
CA LEU A 38 -13.40 -3.16 -11.72
C LEU A 38 -13.11 -2.94 -10.23
N GLN A 39 -12.85 -4.03 -9.51
CA GLN A 39 -12.47 -3.98 -8.10
C GLN A 39 -11.10 -3.31 -7.89
N ALA A 40 -10.10 -3.64 -8.71
CA ALA A 40 -8.77 -3.03 -8.66
C ALA A 40 -8.85 -1.51 -8.85
N ARG A 41 -9.57 -1.04 -9.89
CA ARG A 41 -9.79 0.40 -10.13
C ARG A 41 -10.47 1.11 -8.96
N LYS A 42 -11.45 0.46 -8.31
CA LYS A 42 -12.12 1.01 -7.13
C LYS A 42 -11.15 1.14 -5.94
N LEU A 43 -10.32 0.12 -5.71
CA LEU A 43 -9.32 0.12 -4.64
C LEU A 43 -8.23 1.17 -4.90
N GLU A 44 -7.79 1.34 -6.14
CA GLU A 44 -6.84 2.38 -6.55
C GLU A 44 -7.39 3.79 -6.27
N ALA A 45 -8.65 4.06 -6.63
CA ALA A 45 -9.27 5.35 -6.35
C ALA A 45 -9.34 5.64 -4.84
N GLN A 46 -9.66 4.63 -4.03
CA GLN A 46 -9.65 4.77 -2.56
C GLN A 46 -8.25 4.96 -2.01
N LEU A 47 -7.24 4.26 -2.56
CA LEU A 47 -5.85 4.43 -2.18
C LEU A 47 -5.36 5.85 -2.47
N ASP A 48 -5.68 6.41 -3.63
CA ASP A 48 -5.25 7.76 -4.01
C ASP A 48 -5.82 8.83 -3.05
N GLU A 49 -7.10 8.72 -2.69
CA GLU A 49 -7.73 9.63 -1.73
C GLU A 49 -7.05 9.56 -0.35
N GLN A 50 -6.79 8.36 0.15
CA GLN A 50 -6.17 8.14 1.45
C GLN A 50 -4.69 8.53 1.46
N MET A 51 -3.97 8.28 0.36
CA MET A 51 -2.61 8.75 0.17
C MET A 51 -2.54 10.28 0.16
N ASN A 52 -3.50 10.96 -0.47
CA ASN A 52 -3.59 12.41 -0.43
C ASN A 52 -3.88 12.95 0.98
N ALA A 53 -4.75 12.28 1.75
CA ALA A 53 -4.95 12.61 3.16
C ALA A 53 -3.66 12.39 3.97
N TYR A 54 -2.95 11.29 3.74
CA TYR A 54 -1.70 10.98 4.42
C TYR A 54 -0.59 11.99 4.08
N ARG A 55 -0.43 12.39 2.82
CA ARG A 55 0.51 13.48 2.42
C ARG A 55 0.23 14.78 3.16
N LYS A 56 -1.04 15.14 3.34
CA LYS A 56 -1.43 16.33 4.10
C LYS A 56 -1.02 16.18 5.56
N LEU A 57 -1.32 15.05 6.20
CA LEU A 57 -0.88 14.73 7.56
C LEU A 57 0.65 14.82 7.70
N VAL A 58 1.41 14.24 6.76
CA VAL A 58 2.88 14.31 6.73
C VAL A 58 3.41 15.74 6.60
N SER A 59 2.63 16.64 6.02
CA SER A 59 2.98 18.04 5.83
C SER A 59 2.58 18.91 7.03
N THR A 60 1.48 18.57 7.71
CA THR A 60 0.91 19.37 8.82
C THR A 60 1.34 18.91 10.21
N ASN A 61 1.68 17.62 10.41
CA ASN A 61 1.93 17.05 11.75
C ASN A 61 3.35 17.36 12.27
N LEU A 62 3.55 18.58 12.78
CA LEU A 62 4.69 18.96 13.63
C LEU A 62 4.39 18.81 15.13
N SER A 63 3.16 18.46 15.52
CA SER A 63 2.71 18.47 16.92
C SER A 63 2.07 17.15 17.35
N THR A 64 2.53 16.66 18.49
CA THR A 64 2.32 15.37 19.19
C THR A 64 0.87 14.93 19.46
N LYS A 65 -0.14 15.59 18.88
CA LYS A 65 -1.57 15.29 19.10
C LYS A 65 -2.22 14.48 17.97
N GLY A 66 -1.48 14.19 16.90
CA GLY A 66 -1.98 13.56 15.66
C GLY A 66 -1.85 12.03 15.57
N ASP A 67 -1.21 11.38 16.54
CA ASP A 67 -0.70 10.01 16.38
C ASP A 67 -1.80 8.96 16.16
N ALA A 68 -2.95 9.08 16.83
CA ALA A 68 -4.06 8.14 16.67
C ALA A 68 -4.71 8.24 15.28
N ALA A 69 -5.04 9.47 14.84
CA ALA A 69 -5.62 9.70 13.52
C ALA A 69 -4.64 9.35 12.39
N GLN A 70 -3.34 9.56 12.60
CA GLN A 70 -2.30 9.11 11.68
C GLN A 70 -2.26 7.58 11.59
N SER A 71 -2.22 6.88 12.73
CA SER A 71 -2.17 5.42 12.78
C SER A 71 -3.40 4.79 12.11
N ASP A 72 -4.57 5.39 12.29
CA ASP A 72 -5.81 4.96 11.65
C ASP A 72 -5.70 5.05 10.11
N VAL A 73 -5.24 6.18 9.57
CA VAL A 73 -5.03 6.37 8.12
C VAL A 73 -3.97 5.41 7.59
N GLU A 74 -2.85 5.22 8.30
CA GLU A 74 -1.81 4.26 7.91
C GLU A 74 -2.35 2.83 7.83
N SER A 75 -3.08 2.39 8.86
CA SER A 75 -3.66 1.05 8.91
C SER A 75 -4.68 0.82 7.79
N TRP A 76 -5.44 1.87 7.43
CA TRP A 76 -6.38 1.84 6.34
C TRP A 76 -5.69 1.70 4.98
N ILE A 77 -4.63 2.47 4.73
CA ILE A 77 -3.81 2.36 3.52
C ILE A 77 -3.19 0.96 3.41
N GLU A 78 -2.61 0.43 4.48
CA GLU A 78 -2.05 -0.93 4.50
C GLU A 78 -3.10 -1.99 4.16
N ARG A 79 -4.33 -1.83 4.66
CA ARG A 79 -5.45 -2.74 4.36
C ARG A 79 -5.83 -2.68 2.88
N LEU A 80 -5.91 -1.48 2.30
CA LEU A 80 -6.24 -1.30 0.89
C LEU A 80 -5.14 -1.86 -0.03
N ILE A 81 -3.86 -1.64 0.30
CA ILE A 81 -2.71 -2.23 -0.43
C ILE A 81 -2.83 -3.76 -0.45
N LYS A 82 -3.09 -4.38 0.71
CA LYS A 82 -3.27 -5.84 0.82
C LYS A 82 -4.45 -6.34 -0.03
N GLN A 83 -5.56 -5.61 -0.05
CA GLN A 83 -6.71 -5.97 -0.88
C GLN A 83 -6.39 -5.87 -2.38
N LEU A 84 -5.72 -4.81 -2.82
CA LEU A 84 -5.32 -4.65 -4.22
C LEU A 84 -4.32 -5.72 -4.64
N GLN A 85 -3.37 -6.07 -3.77
CA GLN A 85 -2.43 -7.17 -3.98
C GLN A 85 -3.16 -8.52 -4.14
N GLN A 86 -4.18 -8.78 -3.33
CA GLN A 86 -4.99 -9.99 -3.43
C GLN A 86 -5.74 -10.05 -4.78
N VAL A 87 -6.37 -8.96 -5.20
CA VAL A 87 -7.07 -8.87 -6.50
C VAL A 87 -6.07 -9.06 -7.65
N ASN A 88 -4.90 -8.44 -7.59
CA ASN A 88 -3.82 -8.65 -8.58
C ASN A 88 -3.34 -10.09 -8.62
N SER A 89 -3.27 -10.77 -7.47
CA SER A 89 -2.88 -12.18 -7.40
C SER A 89 -3.92 -13.11 -8.03
N GLN A 90 -5.21 -12.82 -7.84
CA GLN A 90 -6.31 -13.54 -8.49
C GLN A 90 -6.30 -13.35 -10.01
N MET A 91 -6.04 -12.12 -10.47
CA MET A 91 -5.86 -11.82 -11.87
C MET A 91 -4.65 -12.55 -12.47
N GLN A 92 -3.53 -12.59 -11.74
CA GLN A 92 -2.33 -13.33 -12.14
C GLN A 92 -2.58 -14.83 -12.26
N ALA A 93 -3.28 -15.44 -11.31
CA ALA A 93 -3.64 -16.85 -11.36
C ALA A 93 -4.49 -17.16 -12.61
N TRP A 94 -5.40 -16.26 -12.97
CA TRP A 94 -6.20 -16.40 -14.19
C TRP A 94 -5.35 -16.30 -15.46
N VAL A 95 -4.46 -15.31 -15.56
CA VAL A 95 -3.53 -15.17 -16.69
C VAL A 95 -2.67 -16.44 -16.84
N SER A 96 -2.09 -16.93 -15.74
CA SER A 96 -1.26 -18.15 -15.72
C SER A 96 -2.04 -19.42 -16.09
N SER A 97 -3.37 -19.43 -15.97
CA SER A 97 -4.23 -20.57 -16.34
C SER A 97 -4.59 -20.65 -17.82
N GLY A 98 -3.99 -19.80 -18.67
CA GLY A 98 -4.27 -19.73 -20.11
C GLY A 98 -5.15 -18.55 -20.50
N GLY A 99 -5.04 -17.42 -19.79
CA GLY A 99 -5.69 -16.16 -20.15
C GLY A 99 -5.14 -15.56 -21.45
N SER A 100 -5.87 -14.59 -22.02
CA SER A 100 -5.45 -13.89 -23.25
C SER A 100 -4.29 -12.92 -23.03
N ASP A 101 -3.39 -12.78 -24.00
CA ASP A 101 -2.26 -11.82 -23.95
C ASP A 101 -2.69 -10.36 -23.71
N MET A 102 -3.84 -9.94 -24.24
CA MET A 102 -4.41 -8.60 -23.98
C MET A 102 -4.67 -8.34 -22.50
N VAL A 103 -4.99 -9.41 -21.77
CA VAL A 103 -5.30 -9.34 -20.35
C VAL A 103 -4.02 -9.25 -19.51
N SER A 104 -2.91 -9.83 -19.99
CA SER A 104 -1.59 -9.70 -19.37
C SER A 104 -1.15 -8.24 -19.28
N HIS A 105 -1.32 -7.44 -20.33
CA HIS A 105 -0.92 -6.03 -20.31
C HIS A 105 -1.66 -5.20 -19.26
N THR A 106 -2.98 -5.42 -19.14
CA THR A 106 -3.79 -4.70 -18.15
C THR A 106 -3.38 -5.09 -16.73
N LEU A 107 -3.11 -6.39 -16.50
CA LEU A 107 -2.59 -6.87 -15.22
C LEU A 107 -1.22 -6.27 -14.89
N THR A 108 -0.28 -6.24 -15.83
CA THR A 108 1.04 -5.63 -15.63
C THR A 108 0.90 -4.19 -15.16
N ARG A 109 0.01 -3.41 -15.77
CA ARG A 109 -0.22 -2.03 -15.35
C ARG A 109 -0.76 -1.93 -13.91
N HIS A 110 -1.69 -2.80 -13.53
CA HIS A 110 -2.20 -2.83 -12.15
C HIS A 110 -1.12 -3.26 -11.14
N GLN A 111 -0.16 -4.09 -11.55
CA GLN A 111 0.99 -4.45 -10.71
C GLN A 111 1.96 -3.27 -10.53
N GLU A 112 2.25 -2.54 -11.61
CA GLU A 112 3.06 -1.32 -11.57
C GLU A 112 2.45 -0.25 -10.66
N ILE A 113 1.14 0.03 -10.82
CA ILE A 113 0.42 1.00 -9.98
C ILE A 113 0.50 0.60 -8.50
N LEU A 114 0.27 -0.68 -8.18
CA LEU A 114 0.39 -1.18 -6.81
C LEU A 114 1.81 -0.99 -6.28
N GLN A 115 2.83 -1.27 -7.08
CA GLN A 115 4.23 -1.09 -6.70
C GLN A 115 4.55 0.39 -6.41
N ASP A 116 4.16 1.30 -7.30
CA ASP A 116 4.38 2.74 -7.16
C ASP A 116 3.73 3.27 -5.88
N ILE A 117 2.46 2.92 -5.65
CA ILE A 117 1.71 3.33 -4.44
C ILE A 117 2.40 2.78 -3.18
N THR A 118 2.79 1.51 -3.20
CA THR A 118 3.42 0.85 -2.06
C THR A 118 4.76 1.53 -1.72
N GLN A 119 5.60 1.77 -2.72
CA GLN A 119 6.88 2.46 -2.53
C GLN A 119 6.67 3.87 -1.98
N GLU A 120 5.70 4.60 -2.53
CA GLU A 120 5.42 5.95 -2.08
C GLU A 120 4.90 6.00 -0.63
N PHE A 121 4.04 5.07 -0.24
CA PHE A 121 3.55 4.95 1.13
C PHE A 121 4.71 4.79 2.12
N TYR A 122 5.62 3.85 1.87
CA TYR A 122 6.77 3.64 2.75
C TYR A 122 7.74 4.83 2.76
N ARG A 123 7.91 5.50 1.61
CA ARG A 123 8.70 6.73 1.52
C ARG A 123 8.11 7.83 2.39
N LEU A 124 6.79 8.06 2.32
CA LEU A 124 6.11 9.06 3.14
C LEU A 124 6.18 8.74 4.63
N ARG A 125 5.96 7.47 4.99
CA ARG A 125 6.06 7.00 6.38
C ARG A 125 7.45 7.21 6.97
N SER A 126 8.48 6.88 6.21
CA SER A 126 9.87 7.13 6.61
C SER A 126 10.15 8.63 6.76
N SER A 127 9.69 9.46 5.81
CA SER A 127 9.85 10.92 5.87
C SER A 127 9.16 11.53 7.09
N LEU A 128 7.95 11.06 7.42
CA LEU A 128 7.22 11.53 8.59
C LEU A 128 7.95 11.20 9.88
N ARG A 129 8.42 9.95 10.03
CA ARG A 129 9.20 9.53 11.19
C ARG A 129 10.46 10.39 11.37
N ALA A 130 11.20 10.66 10.29
CA ALA A 130 12.37 11.52 10.35
C ALA A 130 12.03 12.96 10.81
N LYS A 131 10.90 13.52 10.34
CA LYS A 131 10.42 14.84 10.80
C LYS A 131 10.02 14.83 12.27
N GLN A 132 9.38 13.76 12.74
CA GLN A 132 8.97 13.62 14.13
C GLN A 132 10.18 13.48 15.07
N GLU A 133 11.18 12.68 14.68
CA GLU A 133 12.45 12.58 15.41
C GLU A 133 13.15 13.95 15.49
N HIS A 134 13.20 14.69 14.39
CA HIS A 134 13.76 16.05 14.39
C HIS A 134 12.96 17.04 15.27
N ALA A 135 11.64 16.96 15.27
CA ALA A 135 10.79 17.79 16.11
C ALA A 135 10.96 17.48 17.60
N SER A 136 11.04 16.19 17.97
CA SER A 136 11.28 15.75 19.34
C SER A 136 12.62 16.27 19.85
N LEU A 137 13.68 16.19 19.06
CA LEU A 137 14.99 16.73 19.44
C LEU A 137 14.94 18.24 19.70
N LEU A 138 14.28 19.01 18.82
CA LEU A 138 14.11 20.46 19.01
C LEU A 138 13.28 20.81 20.25
N ASP A 139 12.30 19.98 20.60
CA ASP A 139 11.50 20.15 21.81
C ASP A 139 12.36 19.93 23.07
N ASP A 140 13.18 18.88 23.08
CA ASP A 140 14.14 18.60 24.16
C ASP A 140 15.15 19.75 24.34
N PHE A 141 15.66 20.33 23.24
CA PHE A 141 16.54 21.50 23.29
C PHE A 141 15.86 22.73 23.89
N LYS A 142 14.60 23.00 23.52
CA LYS A 142 13.83 24.11 24.09
C LYS A 142 13.56 23.95 25.58
N GLU A 143 13.26 22.72 26.01
CA GLU A 143 13.04 22.41 27.43
C GLU A 143 14.35 22.56 28.22
N PHE A 144 15.47 22.11 27.65
CA PHE A 144 16.80 22.30 28.25
C PHE A 144 17.12 23.79 28.42
N ASP A 145 16.91 24.62 27.39
CA ASP A 145 17.16 26.06 27.47
C ASP A 145 16.26 26.75 28.51
N ARG A 146 14.97 26.38 28.59
CA ARG A 146 14.06 26.90 29.62
C ARG A 146 14.54 26.55 31.03
N THR A 147 14.89 25.28 31.26
CA THR A 147 15.36 24.81 32.57
C THR A 147 16.63 25.54 33.00
N ARG A 148 17.49 25.92 32.05
CA ARG A 148 18.72 26.69 32.32
C ARG A 148 18.42 28.13 32.72
N LEU A 149 17.47 28.78 32.04
CA LEU A 149 17.02 30.14 32.39
C LEU A 149 16.39 30.19 33.79
N ASP A 150 15.57 29.21 34.13
CA ASP A 150 14.92 29.12 35.46
C ASP A 150 15.94 28.95 36.60
N LEU A 151 17.07 28.27 36.33
CA LEU A 151 18.16 28.15 37.30
C LEU A 151 18.88 29.48 37.50
N GLU A 152 19.18 30.22 36.43
CA GLU A 152 19.94 31.49 36.50
C GLU A 152 19.15 32.59 37.24
N GLU A 153 17.82 32.65 37.07
CA GLU A 153 16.93 33.59 37.75
C GLU A 153 16.82 33.33 39.27
N GLY A 154 17.00 32.07 39.70
CA GLY A 154 17.04 31.69 41.11
C GLY A 154 18.30 32.18 41.85
N TRP A 155 19.44 32.30 41.16
CA TRP A 155 20.70 32.75 41.76
C TRP A 155 20.77 34.29 41.88
N GLU A 156 20.15 35.04 40.97
CA GLU A 156 20.09 36.51 41.08
C GLU A 156 19.19 36.97 42.23
N ASN A 157 18.07 36.28 42.48
CA ASN A 157 17.19 36.59 43.61
C ASN A 157 17.83 36.31 44.98
N LEU A 158 18.71 35.31 45.09
CA LEU A 158 19.41 35.01 46.34
C LEU A 158 20.49 36.06 46.68
N ASN A 159 21.10 36.69 45.68
CA ASN A 159 22.10 37.74 45.89
C ASN A 159 21.47 39.10 46.26
N SER A 160 20.18 39.32 45.99
CA SER A 160 19.48 40.55 46.40
C SER A 160 18.91 40.51 47.83
N ILE A 161 18.90 39.35 48.50
CA ILE A 161 18.39 39.22 49.88
C ILE A 161 19.50 39.50 50.92
N HIS A 162 20.77 39.62 50.50
CA HIS A 162 21.91 39.89 51.39
C HIS A 162 22.47 41.32 51.28
N SER A 163 21.71 42.29 50.76
CA SER A 163 22.14 43.70 50.73
C SER A 163 21.18 44.65 51.42
#